data_AF-A0A5R2N7P9-F1
#
_entry.id   AF-A0A5R2N7P9-F1
#
_cell.length_a   1.000
_cell.length_b   1.000
_cell.length_c   1.000
_cell.angle_alpha   90.00
_cell.angle_beta   90.00
_cell.angle_gamma   90.00
#
_symmetry.space_group_name_H-M   'P 1'
#
loop_
_entity.id
_entity.type
_entity.pdbx_description
1 polymer ?
#
loop_
_entity_poly.entity_id
_entity_poly.type
_entity_poly.pdbx_seq_one_letter_code
_entity_poly.pdbx_strand_id
1 'polypeptide(L)'
;GDWHRSIAVAISVLIVTCPCALGLAVPIVQVVAARCLFELGIMVKDGSALERLAEADTVLFDKTGVLTLGKPVLANAAEIAPAALGIAAAIAVGSRHPSATAIAAAGVGRPAQPFAFDDVKEIPGLGLEAWAQGAVYRLGRHDWATGHSAQDEQNSASVTVLTKDGEWLATFLIEDDIRPGAEQVVRALKSAGLQVGIVSGDRRQPVQMLARRFDIDQVEAELLPAGKLVRIEELA
;
A
#
# COMPACT_ATOMS: atom_id res chain seq x y z
N GLY A 1 -31.59 -67.96 -2.52
CA GLY A 1 -31.92 -66.69 -1.84
C GLY A 1 -32.94 -65.94 -2.66
N ASP A 2 -33.80 -65.15 -2.03
CA ASP A 2 -34.83 -64.35 -2.70
C ASP A 2 -34.20 -63.11 -3.37
N TRP A 3 -34.07 -63.15 -4.69
CA TRP A 3 -33.44 -62.10 -5.49
C TRP A 3 -34.24 -60.79 -5.47
N HIS A 4 -35.58 -60.86 -5.47
CA HIS A 4 -36.42 -59.68 -5.39
C HIS A 4 -36.22 -58.96 -4.06
N ARG A 5 -36.20 -59.72 -2.96
CA ARG A 5 -35.93 -59.15 -1.63
C ARG A 5 -34.54 -58.55 -1.52
N SER A 6 -33.53 -59.20 -2.12
CA SER A 6 -32.15 -58.72 -2.09
C SER A 6 -31.97 -57.41 -2.87
N ILE A 7 -32.58 -57.30 -4.06
CA ILE A 7 -32.56 -56.08 -4.87
C ILE A 7 -33.34 -54.94 -4.18
N ALA A 8 -34.49 -55.25 -3.59
CA ALA A 8 -35.28 -54.25 -2.85
C ALA A 8 -34.50 -53.67 -1.68
N VAL A 9 -33.84 -54.51 -0.87
CA VAL A 9 -32.98 -54.07 0.23
C VAL A 9 -31.80 -53.22 -0.29
N ALA A 10 -31.14 -53.63 -1.38
CA ALA A 10 -30.04 -52.86 -1.96
C ALA A 10 -30.48 -51.46 -2.42
N ILE A 11 -31.63 -51.33 -3.09
CA ILE A 11 -32.18 -50.04 -3.53
C ILE A 11 -32.53 -49.16 -2.31
N SER A 12 -33.18 -49.71 -1.28
CA SER A 12 -33.51 -48.96 -0.07
C SER A 12 -32.28 -48.42 0.65
N VAL A 13 -31.19 -49.20 0.71
CA VAL A 13 -29.91 -48.75 1.28
C VAL A 13 -29.31 -47.60 0.45
N LEU A 14 -29.32 -47.70 -0.88
CA LEU A 14 -28.83 -46.62 -1.73
C LEU A 14 -29.65 -45.33 -1.59
N ILE A 15 -30.98 -45.43 -1.51
CA ILE A 15 -31.85 -44.27 -1.33
C ILE A 15 -31.60 -43.60 0.02
N VAL A 16 -31.50 -44.36 1.11
CA VAL A 16 -31.29 -43.79 2.44
C VAL A 16 -29.89 -43.19 2.60
N THR A 17 -28.90 -43.60 1.79
CA THR A 17 -27.55 -43.02 1.80
C THR A 17 -27.46 -41.64 1.17
N CYS A 18 -28.49 -41.16 0.45
CA CYS A 18 -28.45 -39.85 -0.20
C CYS A 18 -28.51 -38.73 0.87
N PRO A 19 -27.45 -37.94 1.09
CA PRO A 19 -27.36 -37.07 2.25
C PRO A 19 -27.95 -35.69 1.92
N CYS A 20 -29.27 -35.61 1.71
CA CYS A 20 -29.96 -34.39 1.29
C CYS A 20 -29.69 -33.18 2.22
N ALA A 21 -29.57 -33.42 3.53
CA ALA A 21 -29.25 -32.38 4.51
C ALA A 21 -27.81 -31.87 4.41
N LEU A 22 -26.86 -32.76 4.07
CA LEU A 22 -25.45 -32.40 3.93
C LEU A 22 -25.25 -31.45 2.73
N GLY A 23 -26.00 -31.67 1.65
CA GLY A 23 -25.94 -30.82 0.45
C GLY A 23 -26.39 -29.37 0.68
N LEU A 24 -27.18 -29.10 1.73
CA LEU A 24 -27.64 -27.74 2.07
C LEU A 24 -26.86 -27.11 3.23
N ALA A 25 -26.12 -27.89 4.02
CA ALA A 25 -25.44 -27.39 5.20
C ALA A 25 -24.40 -26.30 4.88
N VAL A 26 -23.50 -26.57 3.93
CA VAL A 26 -22.43 -25.65 3.51
C VAL A 26 -22.97 -24.32 2.98
N PRO A 27 -23.87 -24.27 1.97
CA PRO A 27 -24.34 -23.00 1.43
C PRO A 27 -25.13 -22.17 2.47
N ILE A 28 -25.88 -22.81 3.38
CA ILE A 28 -26.58 -22.08 4.46
C ILE A 28 -25.56 -21.40 5.38
N VAL A 29 -24.53 -22.12 5.81
CA VAL A 29 -23.47 -21.57 6.67
C VAL A 29 -22.74 -20.43 5.97
N GLN A 30 -22.39 -20.59 4.68
CA GLN A 30 -21.72 -19.55 3.90
C GLN A 30 -22.56 -18.27 3.79
N VAL A 31 -23.87 -18.38 3.54
CA VAL A 31 -24.78 -17.21 3.48
C VAL A 31 -24.87 -16.50 4.83
N VAL A 32 -25.01 -17.26 5.93
CA VAL A 32 -25.08 -16.68 7.28
C VAL A 32 -23.75 -16.02 7.66
N ALA A 33 -22.62 -16.68 7.41
CA ALA A 33 -21.29 -16.14 7.69
C ALA A 33 -21.00 -14.86 6.88
N ALA A 34 -21.32 -14.87 5.58
CA ALA A 34 -21.17 -13.69 4.72
C ALA A 34 -22.03 -12.51 5.22
N ARG A 35 -23.25 -12.77 5.68
CA ARG A 35 -24.10 -11.74 6.30
C ARG A 35 -23.46 -11.17 7.57
N CYS A 36 -23.03 -12.03 8.49
CA CYS A 36 -22.40 -11.59 9.75
C CYS A 36 -21.13 -10.76 9.48
N LEU A 37 -20.30 -11.16 8.53
CA LEU A 37 -19.10 -10.42 8.13
C LEU A 37 -19.47 -9.08 7.48
N PHE A 38 -20.50 -9.03 6.65
CA PHE A 38 -20.95 -7.79 6.03
C PHE A 38 -21.48 -6.78 7.06
N GLU A 39 -22.20 -7.24 8.09
CA GLU A 39 -22.62 -6.41 9.23
C GLU A 39 -21.42 -5.84 10.01
N LEU A 40 -20.24 -6.48 9.92
CA LEU A 40 -18.96 -6.01 10.45
C LEU A 40 -18.12 -5.21 9.43
N GLY A 41 -18.66 -4.93 8.25
CA GLY A 41 -17.97 -4.19 7.17
C GLY A 41 -16.98 -5.03 6.35
N ILE A 42 -17.02 -6.36 6.47
CA ILE A 42 -16.17 -7.29 5.72
C ILE A 42 -16.99 -7.92 4.58
N MET A 43 -16.59 -7.65 3.34
CA MET A 43 -17.26 -8.21 2.17
C MET A 43 -16.58 -9.50 1.70
N VAL A 44 -17.33 -10.61 1.71
CA VAL A 44 -16.88 -11.89 1.15
C VAL A 44 -17.42 -12.02 -0.27
N LYS A 45 -16.53 -12.12 -1.26
CA LYS A 45 -16.90 -12.27 -2.67
C LYS A 45 -17.13 -13.73 -3.09
N ASP A 46 -16.51 -14.66 -2.38
CA ASP A 46 -16.44 -16.07 -2.74
C ASP A 46 -16.53 -16.96 -1.48
N GLY A 47 -17.42 -17.96 -1.50
CA GLY A 47 -17.65 -18.83 -0.33
C GLY A 47 -16.43 -19.67 0.05
N SER A 48 -15.63 -20.10 -0.94
CA SER A 48 -14.40 -20.87 -0.70
C SER A 48 -13.30 -20.03 -0.03
N ALA A 49 -13.43 -18.71 0.00
CA ALA A 49 -12.49 -17.83 0.70
C ALA A 49 -12.56 -18.03 2.22
N LEU A 50 -13.72 -18.39 2.78
CA LEU A 50 -13.87 -18.64 4.22
C LEU A 50 -13.14 -19.91 4.65
N GLU A 51 -13.22 -20.96 3.83
CA GLU A 51 -12.53 -22.24 4.05
C GLU A 51 -11.02 -22.04 3.98
N ARG A 52 -10.52 -21.37 2.94
CA ARG A 52 -9.09 -21.04 2.80
C ARG A 52 -8.59 -20.09 3.90
N LEU A 53 -9.42 -19.13 4.33
CA LEU A 53 -9.05 -18.21 5.41
C LEU A 53 -8.90 -18.96 6.74
N ALA A 54 -9.67 -20.03 6.98
CA ALA A 54 -9.55 -20.84 8.18
C ALA A 54 -8.24 -21.66 8.22
N GLU A 55 -7.64 -21.95 7.05
CA GLU A 55 -6.37 -22.66 6.91
C GLU A 55 -5.16 -21.72 6.83
N ALA A 56 -5.39 -20.41 6.67
CA ALA A 56 -4.31 -19.45 6.52
C ALA A 56 -3.45 -19.35 7.80
N ASP A 57 -2.13 -19.48 7.64
CA ASP A 57 -1.15 -19.36 8.73
C ASP A 57 -0.31 -18.08 8.66
N THR A 58 -0.39 -17.36 7.54
CA THR A 58 0.47 -16.22 7.21
C THR A 58 -0.34 -15.04 6.69
N VAL A 59 -0.04 -13.83 7.18
CA VAL A 59 -0.64 -12.57 6.77
C VAL A 59 0.44 -11.63 6.24
N LEU A 60 0.36 -11.31 4.95
CA LEU A 60 1.23 -10.32 4.31
C LEU A 60 0.45 -9.01 4.13
N PHE A 61 0.93 -7.96 4.77
CA PHE A 61 0.36 -6.62 4.62
C PHE A 61 1.03 -5.87 3.48
N ASP A 62 0.23 -5.24 2.62
CA ASP A 62 0.74 -4.09 1.88
C ASP A 62 0.98 -2.94 2.85
N LYS A 63 1.93 -2.06 2.53
CA LYS A 63 2.17 -0.87 3.35
C LYS A 63 1.14 0.21 3.02
N THR A 64 1.22 0.72 1.79
CA THR A 64 0.56 1.95 1.37
C THR A 64 -0.94 1.74 1.27
N GLY A 65 -1.71 2.50 2.07
CA GLY A 65 -3.16 2.42 2.10
C GLY A 65 -3.74 1.24 2.91
N VAL A 66 -2.90 0.31 3.38
CA VAL A 66 -3.33 -0.81 4.26
C VAL A 66 -2.84 -0.58 5.68
N LEU A 67 -1.52 -0.61 5.92
CA LEU A 67 -0.93 -0.24 7.21
C LEU A 67 -0.86 1.29 7.42
N THR A 68 -0.91 2.05 6.33
CA THR A 68 -0.97 3.51 6.33
C THR A 68 -2.31 4.00 5.78
N LEU A 69 -2.56 5.31 5.89
CA LEU A 69 -3.78 5.92 5.37
C LEU A 69 -3.78 6.08 3.84
N GLY A 70 -2.62 5.94 3.18
CA GLY A 70 -2.47 6.17 1.74
C GLY A 70 -2.65 7.65 1.38
N LYS A 71 -2.43 8.53 2.37
CA LYS A 71 -2.63 9.98 2.25
C LYS A 71 -1.32 10.67 2.65
N PRO A 72 -0.36 10.77 1.71
CA PRO A 72 0.91 11.39 2.02
C PRO A 72 0.74 12.85 2.43
N VAL A 73 1.53 13.26 3.41
CA VAL A 73 1.60 14.61 3.97
C VAL A 73 3.05 15.09 4.00
N LEU A 74 3.25 16.40 3.86
CA LEU A 74 4.57 17.02 3.98
C LEU A 74 4.91 17.19 5.47
N ALA A 75 5.83 16.37 5.98
CA ALA A 75 6.18 16.32 7.39
C ALA A 75 7.03 17.52 7.85
N ASN A 76 7.96 17.98 7.00
CA ASN A 76 8.91 19.06 7.34
C ASN A 76 8.48 20.43 6.79
N ALA A 77 7.18 20.65 6.58
CA ALA A 77 6.67 21.88 5.98
C ALA A 77 7.07 23.16 6.74
N ALA A 78 7.31 23.07 8.05
CA ALA A 78 7.71 24.21 8.89
C ALA A 78 9.20 24.56 8.76
N GLU A 79 10.03 23.63 8.29
CA GLU A 79 11.49 23.80 8.15
C GLU A 79 11.89 24.36 6.78
N ILE A 80 10.97 24.29 5.80
CA ILE A 80 11.20 24.74 4.43
C ILE A 80 10.93 26.25 4.31
N ALA A 81 11.87 26.97 3.68
CA ALA A 81 11.70 28.38 3.39
C ALA A 81 10.40 28.65 2.59
N PRO A 82 9.57 29.63 2.97
CA PRO A 82 8.28 29.90 2.32
C PRO A 82 8.37 30.09 0.80
N ALA A 83 9.46 30.72 0.31
CA ALA A 83 9.71 30.91 -1.11
C ALA A 83 9.93 29.57 -1.85
N ALA A 84 10.77 28.69 -1.30
CA ALA A 84 11.05 27.38 -1.89
C ALA A 84 9.81 26.48 -1.88
N LEU A 85 9.03 26.50 -0.79
CA LEU A 85 7.77 25.78 -0.73
C LEU A 85 6.74 26.32 -1.75
N GLY A 86 6.66 27.64 -1.92
CA GLY A 86 5.79 28.27 -2.92
C GLY A 86 6.13 27.83 -4.34
N ILE A 87 7.41 27.83 -4.69
CA ILE A 87 7.91 27.35 -5.99
C ILE A 87 7.55 25.87 -6.18
N ALA A 88 7.86 25.01 -5.19
CA ALA A 88 7.57 23.59 -5.28
C ALA A 88 6.07 23.30 -5.39
N ALA A 89 5.22 24.00 -4.64
CA ALA A 89 3.77 23.86 -4.72
C ALA A 89 3.22 24.28 -6.09
N ALA A 90 3.78 25.34 -6.69
CA ALA A 90 3.41 25.80 -8.03
C ALA A 90 3.82 24.79 -9.13
N ILE A 91 4.98 24.12 -9.00
CA ILE A 91 5.36 23.01 -9.89
C ILE A 91 4.40 21.83 -9.70
N ALA A 92 4.08 21.51 -8.43
CA ALA A 92 3.35 20.31 -8.06
C ALA A 92 1.83 20.36 -8.34
N VAL A 93 1.24 21.54 -8.49
CA VAL A 93 -0.22 21.73 -8.60
C VAL A 93 -0.85 20.97 -9.78
N GLY A 94 -0.08 20.73 -10.86
CA GLY A 94 -0.54 20.02 -12.06
C GLY A 94 -0.37 18.50 -12.02
N SER A 95 0.35 17.95 -11.03
CA SER A 95 0.66 16.52 -10.98
C SER A 95 -0.33 15.73 -10.13
N ARG A 96 -0.61 14.50 -10.58
CA ARG A 96 -1.45 13.54 -9.85
C ARG A 96 -0.63 12.61 -8.96
N HIS A 97 0.69 12.75 -8.95
CA HIS A 97 1.55 11.93 -8.12
C HIS A 97 1.31 12.24 -6.63
N PRO A 98 1.10 11.24 -5.75
CA PRO A 98 0.73 11.47 -4.35
C PRO A 98 1.68 12.42 -3.59
N SER A 99 3.00 12.31 -3.81
CA SER A 99 3.98 13.23 -3.19
C SER A 99 3.85 14.67 -3.69
N ALA A 100 3.57 14.87 -4.99
CA ALA A 100 3.36 16.20 -5.55
C ALA A 100 2.07 16.81 -4.98
N THR A 101 1.00 16.02 -4.90
CA THR A 101 -0.26 16.47 -4.27
C THR A 101 -0.06 16.89 -2.82
N ALA A 102 0.76 16.16 -2.04
CA ALA A 102 1.10 16.53 -0.66
C ALA A 102 1.85 17.87 -0.57
N ILE A 103 2.80 18.11 -1.47
CA ILE A 103 3.57 19.37 -1.55
C ILE A 103 2.66 20.53 -1.99
N ALA A 104 1.83 20.32 -3.01
CA ALA A 104 0.87 21.32 -3.49
C ALA A 104 -0.11 21.72 -2.37
N ALA A 105 -0.65 20.74 -1.64
CA ALA A 105 -1.55 20.99 -0.51
C ALA A 105 -0.86 21.79 0.62
N ALA A 106 0.40 21.49 0.92
CA ALA A 106 1.15 22.21 1.95
C ALA A 106 1.48 23.67 1.60
N GLY A 107 1.46 24.02 0.30
CA GLY A 107 1.63 25.40 -0.19
C GLY A 107 0.36 26.25 -0.11
N VAL A 108 -0.83 25.64 0.01
CA VAL A 108 -2.11 26.37 0.05
C VAL A 108 -2.18 27.26 1.31
N GLY A 109 -2.54 28.53 1.11
CA GLY A 109 -2.73 29.49 2.22
C GLY A 109 -1.45 30.08 2.81
N ARG A 110 -0.28 29.78 2.23
CA ARG A 110 0.98 30.43 2.61
C ARG A 110 1.27 31.59 1.65
N PRO A 111 1.64 32.78 2.15
CA PRO A 111 1.98 33.92 1.31
C PRO A 111 3.31 33.64 0.59
N ALA A 112 3.22 33.08 -0.61
CA ALA A 112 4.31 33.04 -1.56
C ALA A 112 3.99 34.02 -2.69
N GLN A 113 4.99 34.71 -3.23
CA GLN A 113 4.82 35.44 -4.46
C GLN A 113 4.36 34.45 -5.55
N PRO A 114 3.34 34.79 -6.37
CA PRO A 114 2.95 33.94 -7.49
C PRO A 114 4.16 33.67 -8.37
N PHE A 115 4.59 32.41 -8.44
CA PHE A 115 5.68 31.98 -9.29
C PHE A 115 5.08 31.24 -10.48
N ALA A 116 5.12 31.86 -11.65
CA ALA A 116 4.59 31.28 -12.87
C ALA A 116 5.70 30.54 -13.63
N PHE A 117 5.37 29.35 -14.10
CA PHE A 117 6.22 28.56 -14.98
C PHE A 117 5.71 28.64 -16.41
N ASP A 118 6.63 28.68 -17.35
CA ASP A 118 6.36 28.67 -18.79
C ASP A 118 5.86 27.30 -19.23
N ASP A 119 6.47 26.24 -18.69
CA ASP A 119 6.09 24.85 -18.93
C ASP A 119 6.43 23.98 -17.71
N VAL A 120 5.66 22.90 -17.49
CA VAL A 120 5.88 21.90 -16.45
C VAL A 120 5.67 20.52 -17.04
N LYS A 121 6.69 19.66 -16.92
CA LYS A 121 6.72 18.32 -17.47
C LYS A 121 6.95 17.27 -16.39
N GLU A 122 6.09 16.26 -16.36
CA GLU A 122 6.29 15.08 -15.51
C GLU A 122 7.17 14.04 -16.20
N ILE A 123 8.23 13.63 -15.52
CA ILE A 123 9.17 12.61 -15.98
C ILE A 123 8.95 11.35 -15.12
N PRO A 124 8.34 10.29 -15.69
CA PRO A 124 8.01 9.08 -14.94
C PRO A 124 9.20 8.48 -14.20
N GLY A 125 9.01 8.23 -12.90
CA GLY A 125 10.03 7.65 -12.03
C GLY A 125 11.13 8.61 -11.57
N LEU A 126 11.13 9.87 -12.01
CA LEU A 126 12.13 10.89 -11.65
C LEU A 126 11.51 12.08 -10.90
N GLY A 127 10.48 12.71 -11.44
CA GLY A 127 9.84 13.88 -10.83
C GLY A 127 9.25 14.86 -11.85
N LEU A 128 9.16 16.13 -11.46
CA LEU A 128 8.63 17.24 -12.25
C LEU A 128 9.76 18.19 -12.63
N GLU A 129 9.83 18.57 -13.91
CA GLU A 129 10.74 19.57 -14.44
C GLU A 129 9.93 20.77 -14.92
N ALA A 130 10.37 21.98 -14.60
CA ALA A 130 9.67 23.20 -14.93
C ALA A 130 10.64 24.31 -15.38
N TRP A 131 10.19 25.18 -16.27
CA TRP A 131 10.97 26.30 -16.79
C TRP A 131 10.37 27.63 -16.35
N ALA A 132 11.19 28.52 -15.85
CA ALA A 132 10.78 29.88 -15.54
C ALA A 132 11.98 30.82 -15.57
N GLN A 133 11.80 32.02 -16.15
CA GLN A 133 12.82 33.09 -16.12
C GLN A 133 14.19 32.65 -16.68
N GLY A 134 14.21 31.71 -17.63
CA GLY A 134 15.43 31.17 -18.22
C GLY A 134 16.18 30.15 -17.34
N ALA A 135 15.61 29.74 -16.21
CA ALA A 135 16.14 28.72 -15.32
C ALA A 135 15.31 27.43 -15.35
N VAL A 136 15.96 26.30 -15.06
CA VAL A 136 15.32 24.98 -14.95
C VAL A 136 15.12 24.63 -13.48
N TYR A 137 13.88 24.36 -13.10
CA TYR A 137 13.53 23.88 -11.77
C TYR A 137 13.19 22.39 -11.82
N ARG A 138 13.71 21.61 -10.88
CA ARG A 138 13.36 20.18 -10.76
C ARG A 138 12.88 19.87 -9.37
N LEU A 139 11.72 19.23 -9.29
CA LEU A 139 11.10 18.70 -8.06
C LEU A 139 11.00 17.17 -8.18
N GLY A 140 11.88 16.44 -7.50
CA GLY A 140 11.93 14.99 -7.70
C GLY A 140 13.04 14.29 -6.94
N ARG A 141 13.45 13.13 -7.45
CA ARG A 141 14.55 12.36 -6.88
C ARG A 141 15.85 13.18 -6.88
N HIS A 142 16.58 13.10 -5.77
CA HIS A 142 17.82 13.85 -5.54
C HIS A 142 18.85 13.70 -6.68
N ASP A 143 19.14 12.46 -7.07
CA ASP A 143 20.11 12.10 -8.11
C ASP A 143 19.81 12.77 -9.46
N TRP A 144 18.54 12.74 -9.87
CA TRP A 144 18.09 13.37 -11.10
C TRP A 144 18.01 14.90 -11.01
N ALA A 145 17.48 15.43 -9.90
CA ALA A 145 17.27 16.86 -9.74
C ALA A 145 18.60 17.63 -9.70
N THR A 146 19.57 17.13 -8.94
CA THR A 146 20.90 17.75 -8.78
C THR A 146 21.87 17.42 -9.92
N GLY A 147 21.61 16.36 -10.69
CA GLY A 147 22.57 15.84 -11.68
C GLY A 147 23.81 15.18 -11.07
N HIS A 148 23.86 15.03 -9.73
CA HIS A 148 24.96 14.39 -9.01
C HIS A 148 24.52 13.00 -8.53
N SER A 149 25.33 11.97 -8.78
CA SER A 149 25.07 10.64 -8.24
C SER A 149 25.17 10.68 -6.72
N ALA A 150 24.17 10.12 -6.02
CA ALA A 150 24.06 10.08 -4.56
C ALA A 150 25.10 9.18 -3.87
N GLN A 151 26.39 9.30 -4.22
CA GLN A 151 27.47 8.52 -3.62
C GLN A 151 27.91 9.06 -2.24
N ASP A 152 27.55 10.31 -1.90
CA ASP A 152 28.12 10.99 -0.72
C ASP A 152 27.16 11.20 0.48
N GLU A 153 25.88 10.85 0.39
CA GLU A 153 24.97 11.03 1.53
C GLU A 153 24.20 9.76 1.87
N GLN A 154 24.58 9.14 2.99
CA GLN A 154 23.86 8.05 3.66
C GLN A 154 22.40 8.41 4.05
N ASN A 155 21.96 9.65 3.81
CA ASN A 155 20.61 10.17 4.07
C ASN A 155 19.78 10.44 2.80
N SER A 156 20.23 10.02 1.61
CA SER A 156 19.52 10.23 0.32
C SER A 156 18.19 9.45 0.16
N ALA A 157 17.65 8.91 1.25
CA ALA A 157 16.54 7.99 1.22
C ALA A 157 15.20 8.71 1.06
N SER A 158 14.58 8.52 -0.11
CA SER A 158 13.20 8.95 -0.39
C SER A 158 12.92 10.44 -0.23
N VAL A 159 13.96 11.28 -0.31
CA VAL A 159 13.80 12.72 -0.23
C VAL A 159 13.43 13.25 -1.60
N THR A 160 12.28 13.92 -1.68
CA THR A 160 11.96 14.76 -2.84
C THR A 160 12.70 16.08 -2.64
N VAL A 161 13.47 16.54 -3.61
CA VAL A 161 14.20 17.81 -3.52
C VAL A 161 13.73 18.79 -4.57
N LEU A 162 13.82 20.08 -4.26
CA LEU A 162 13.71 21.17 -5.22
C LEU A 162 15.11 21.65 -5.57
N THR A 163 15.38 21.81 -6.85
CA THR A 163 16.61 22.41 -7.37
C THR A 163 16.31 23.50 -8.38
N LYS A 164 17.26 24.41 -8.58
CA LYS A 164 17.29 25.40 -9.67
C LYS A 164 18.64 25.29 -10.37
N ASP A 165 18.62 25.00 -11.67
CA ASP A 165 19.82 24.80 -12.50
C ASP A 165 20.82 23.79 -11.88
N GLY A 166 20.29 22.79 -11.15
CA GLY A 166 21.08 21.78 -10.43
C GLY A 166 21.48 22.18 -9.01
N GLU A 167 21.35 23.45 -8.61
CA GLU A 167 21.60 23.88 -7.23
C GLU A 167 20.44 23.51 -6.31
N TRP A 168 20.75 22.92 -5.15
CA TRP A 168 19.77 22.47 -4.18
C TRP A 168 19.13 23.64 -3.42
N LEU A 169 17.79 23.69 -3.42
CA LEU A 169 17.00 24.74 -2.77
C LEU A 169 16.28 24.27 -1.51
N ALA A 170 15.71 23.07 -1.53
CA ALA A 170 14.96 22.53 -0.41
C ALA A 170 14.77 21.02 -0.49
N THR A 171 14.51 20.42 0.67
CA THR A 171 14.20 19.00 0.86
C THR A 171 12.78 18.86 1.39
N PHE A 172 12.03 17.92 0.81
CA PHE A 172 10.63 17.63 1.13
C PHE A 172 10.53 16.20 1.64
N LEU A 173 10.18 16.08 2.92
CA LEU A 173 9.96 14.81 3.60
C LEU A 173 8.47 14.49 3.53
N ILE A 174 8.15 13.46 2.75
CA ILE A 174 6.78 13.00 2.57
C ILE A 174 6.58 11.77 3.43
N GLU A 175 5.64 11.87 4.36
CA GLU A 175 5.26 10.78 5.25
C GLU A 175 3.82 10.37 4.97
N ASP A 176 3.49 9.11 5.25
CA ASP A 176 2.12 8.62 5.20
C ASP A 176 1.77 8.13 6.60
N ASP A 177 0.71 8.70 7.16
CA ASP A 177 0.28 8.42 8.51
C ASP A 177 -0.10 6.95 8.66
N ILE A 178 0.25 6.39 9.80
CA ILE A 178 -0.12 5.02 10.14
C ILE A 178 -1.63 4.94 10.35
N ARG A 179 -2.25 3.90 9.79
CA ARG A 179 -3.66 3.62 10.00
C ARG A 179 -3.92 3.38 11.49
N PRO A 180 -4.87 4.10 12.11
CA PRO A 180 -5.26 3.86 13.50
C PRO A 180 -5.62 2.38 13.72
N GLY A 181 -5.09 1.78 14.78
CA GLY A 181 -5.32 0.37 15.12
C GLY A 181 -4.47 -0.64 14.34
N ALA A 182 -3.70 -0.25 13.32
CA ALA A 182 -2.87 -1.17 12.55
C ALA A 182 -1.88 -1.95 13.44
N GLU A 183 -1.22 -1.26 14.37
CA GLU A 183 -0.28 -1.89 15.31
C GLU A 183 -0.97 -2.88 16.26
N GLN A 184 -2.20 -2.59 16.67
CA GLN A 184 -2.99 -3.50 17.51
C GLN A 184 -3.41 -4.75 16.73
N VAL A 185 -3.81 -4.59 15.46
CA VAL A 185 -4.16 -5.70 14.57
C VAL A 185 -2.94 -6.60 14.35
N VAL A 186 -1.77 -6.05 14.03
CA VAL A 186 -0.55 -6.82 13.86
C VAL A 186 -0.22 -7.63 15.12
N ARG A 187 -0.31 -7.00 16.30
CA ARG A 187 -0.10 -7.69 17.57
C ARG A 187 -1.12 -8.81 17.81
N ALA A 188 -2.40 -8.57 17.51
CA ALA A 188 -3.44 -9.57 17.67
C ALA A 188 -3.20 -10.79 16.76
N LEU A 189 -2.83 -10.57 15.49
CA LEU A 189 -2.54 -11.65 14.54
C LEU A 189 -1.33 -12.47 14.98
N LYS A 190 -0.25 -11.82 15.41
CA LYS A 190 0.91 -12.50 16.00
C LYS A 190 0.54 -13.31 17.24
N SER A 191 -0.27 -12.76 18.14
CA SER A 191 -0.72 -13.48 19.35
C SER A 191 -1.62 -14.68 19.02
N ALA A 192 -2.27 -14.68 17.86
CA ALA A 192 -3.03 -15.82 17.35
C ALA A 192 -2.13 -16.89 16.71
N GLY A 193 -0.81 -16.70 16.68
CA GLY A 193 0.16 -17.65 16.12
C GLY A 193 0.40 -17.51 14.62
N LEU A 194 -0.16 -16.48 13.98
CA LEU A 194 0.04 -16.23 12.56
C LEU A 194 1.40 -15.59 12.29
N GLN A 195 2.04 -16.00 11.19
CA GLN A 195 3.19 -15.29 10.67
C GLN A 195 2.73 -13.97 10.04
N VAL A 196 3.41 -12.87 10.36
CA VAL A 196 3.04 -11.55 9.82
C VAL A 196 4.23 -10.96 9.08
N GLY A 197 3.98 -10.48 7.86
CA GLY A 197 4.98 -9.84 7.01
C GLY A 197 4.49 -8.55 6.35
N ILE A 198 5.41 -7.77 5.79
CA ILE A 198 5.11 -6.60 4.95
C ILE A 198 5.69 -6.83 3.56
N VAL A 199 4.86 -6.61 2.54
CA VAL A 199 5.23 -6.67 1.12
C VAL A 199 4.84 -5.37 0.44
N SER A 200 5.83 -4.57 0.03
CA SER A 200 5.59 -3.23 -0.51
C SER A 200 6.43 -2.92 -1.74
N GLY A 201 5.90 -2.05 -2.61
CA GLY A 201 6.66 -1.44 -3.71
C GLY A 201 7.45 -0.19 -3.27
N ASP A 202 7.24 0.28 -2.04
CA ASP A 202 7.99 1.40 -1.48
C ASP A 202 9.47 1.05 -1.27
N ARG A 203 10.31 2.08 -1.15
CA ARG A 203 11.73 1.91 -0.84
C ARG A 203 11.99 1.19 0.48
N ARG A 204 13.14 0.54 0.57
CA ARG A 204 13.51 -0.31 1.70
C ARG A 204 13.44 0.37 3.08
N GLN A 205 13.99 1.58 3.20
CA GLN A 205 14.06 2.26 4.51
C GLN A 205 12.67 2.58 5.11
N PRO A 206 11.73 3.24 4.41
CA PRO A 206 10.39 3.48 4.95
C PRO A 206 9.65 2.21 5.40
N VAL A 207 9.79 1.12 4.65
CA VAL A 207 9.17 -0.17 4.98
C VAL A 207 9.83 -0.77 6.23
N GLN A 208 11.16 -0.72 6.33
CA GLN A 208 11.90 -1.20 7.51
C GLN A 208 11.59 -0.41 8.79
N MET A 209 11.42 0.92 8.70
CA MET A 209 11.04 1.72 9.86
C MET A 209 9.66 1.30 10.39
N LEU A 210 8.70 1.09 9.48
CA LEU A 210 7.36 0.63 9.84
C LEU A 210 7.39 -0.79 10.43
N ALA A 211 8.16 -1.68 9.82
CA ALA A 211 8.33 -3.05 10.30
C ALA A 211 8.91 -3.09 11.71
N ARG A 212 9.98 -2.33 11.99
CA ARG A 212 10.56 -2.20 13.33
C ARG A 212 9.54 -1.68 14.35
N ARG A 213 8.72 -0.70 13.97
CA ARG A 213 7.66 -0.16 14.84
C ARG A 213 6.60 -1.21 15.18
N PHE A 214 6.28 -2.09 14.25
CA PHE A 214 5.30 -3.16 14.42
C PHE A 214 5.92 -4.50 14.83
N ASP A 215 7.23 -4.52 15.10
CA ASP A 215 8.01 -5.70 15.44
C ASP A 215 7.99 -6.79 14.34
N ILE A 216 7.74 -6.44 13.08
CA ILE A 216 7.63 -7.41 11.97
C ILE A 216 9.02 -7.76 11.40
N ASP A 217 9.36 -9.05 11.38
CA ASP A 217 10.65 -9.54 10.87
C ASP A 217 10.65 -9.79 9.36
N GLN A 218 9.52 -10.25 8.80
CA GLN A 218 9.40 -10.56 7.38
C GLN A 218 9.08 -9.30 6.58
N VAL A 219 10.07 -8.77 5.87
CA VAL A 219 9.95 -7.49 5.17
C VAL A 219 10.53 -7.57 3.77
N GLU A 220 9.69 -7.27 2.78
CA GLU A 220 10.10 -7.08 1.39
C GLU A 220 9.62 -5.73 0.86
N ALA A 221 10.56 -5.02 0.28
CA ALA A 221 10.40 -3.67 -0.24
C ALA A 221 10.86 -3.63 -1.69
N GLU A 222 10.51 -2.54 -2.40
CA GLU A 222 10.89 -2.29 -3.79
C GLU A 222 10.36 -3.35 -4.76
N LEU A 223 9.29 -4.04 -4.39
CA LEU A 223 8.65 -5.05 -5.24
C LEU A 223 7.68 -4.43 -6.23
N LEU A 224 7.84 -4.81 -7.50
CA LEU A 224 6.82 -4.63 -8.52
C LEU A 224 5.63 -5.58 -8.26
N PRO A 225 4.42 -5.30 -8.82
CA PRO A 225 3.25 -6.16 -8.63
C PRO A 225 3.50 -7.65 -8.94
N ALA A 226 4.28 -7.95 -10.00
CA ALA A 226 4.66 -9.32 -10.33
C ALA A 226 5.56 -9.96 -9.25
N GLY A 227 6.47 -9.20 -8.65
CA GLY A 227 7.30 -9.68 -7.55
C GLY A 227 6.51 -9.98 -6.29
N LYS A 228 5.45 -9.19 -6.00
CA LYS A 228 4.52 -9.49 -4.91
C LYS A 228 3.83 -10.84 -5.10
N LEU A 229 3.44 -11.17 -6.34
CA LEU A 229 2.79 -12.44 -6.66
C LEU A 229 3.74 -13.62 -6.46
N VAL A 230 4.97 -13.53 -6.98
CA VAL A 230 6.01 -14.56 -6.79
C VAL A 230 6.21 -14.83 -5.30
N ARG A 231 6.27 -13.77 -4.48
CA ARG A 231 6.43 -13.94 -3.04
C ARG A 231 5.27 -14.70 -2.38
N ILE A 232 4.03 -14.42 -2.80
CA ILE A 232 2.86 -15.15 -2.31
C ILE A 232 2.93 -16.63 -2.73
N GLU A 233 3.37 -16.91 -3.95
CA GLU A 233 3.52 -18.28 -4.46
C GLU A 233 4.59 -19.08 -3.73
N GLU A 234 5.67 -18.45 -3.25
CA GLU A 234 6.72 -19.11 -2.45
C GLU A 234 6.25 -19.58 -1.06
N LEU A 235 5.11 -19.09 -0.58
CA LEU A 235 4.53 -19.43 0.72
C LEU A 235 3.40 -20.47 0.62
N ALA A 236 2.96 -20.80 -0.59
CA ALA A 236 1.90 -21.78 -0.88
C ALA A 236 2.46 -23.21 -1.00
#